data_AF-A0A6N6W565-F1
#
_entry.id   AF-A0A6N6W565-F1
#
_cell.length_a   1.000
_cell.length_b   1.000
_cell.length_c   1.000
_cell.angle_alpha   90.00
_cell.angle_beta   90.00
_cell.angle_gamma   90.00
#
_symmetry.space_group_name_H-M   'P 1'
#
loop_
_entity.id
_entity.type
_entity.pdbx_description
1 polymer ?
#
loop_
_entity_poly.entity_id
_entity_poly.type
_entity_poly.pdbx_seq_one_letter_code
_entity_poly.pdbx_strand_id
1 'polypeptide(L)'
;MNTIVHTFPQLQDRRGEAASLDCARALALLAVKPSLAFDTYHVSAGSEAPTIGQIISAMDEAIGTSGSRYSMCRVRDFGKIAREVVGRDRCSSGRLIEHALRLYAGFAELDYAFDNRRLRDEIGFEPLPFTDYVSECVRTSRGVGIAEQMRWDFK
;
A
#
# COMPACT_ATOMS: atom_id res chain seq x y z
N MET A 1 13.52 -16.68 9.22
CA MET A 1 12.84 -15.69 10.09
C MET A 1 11.51 -15.39 9.41
N ASN A 2 10.41 -15.98 9.89
CA ASN A 2 9.09 -15.82 9.26
C ASN A 2 8.53 -14.45 9.67
N THR A 3 8.64 -13.45 8.80
CA THR A 3 7.89 -12.19 8.95
C THR A 3 6.43 -12.49 8.66
N ILE A 4 5.62 -12.54 9.72
CA ILE A 4 4.15 -12.60 9.62
C ILE A 4 3.71 -11.18 9.26
N VAL A 5 3.10 -11.01 8.09
CA VAL A 5 2.50 -9.73 7.70
C VAL A 5 1.06 -9.75 8.20
N HIS A 6 0.73 -8.78 9.04
CA HIS A 6 -0.56 -8.73 9.70
C HIS A 6 -1.55 -7.96 8.85
N THR A 7 -2.65 -8.60 8.51
CA THR A 7 -3.77 -8.00 7.75
C THR A 7 -4.93 -7.77 8.72
N PHE A 8 -5.87 -6.89 8.39
CA PHE A 8 -7.02 -6.62 9.26
C PHE A 8 -8.21 -7.54 8.94
N PRO A 9 -9.03 -7.89 9.96
CA PRO A 9 -10.27 -8.65 9.79
C PRO A 9 -11.20 -8.12 8.70
N GLN A 10 -11.28 -6.79 8.61
CA GLN A 10 -12.26 -6.07 7.80
C GLN A 10 -11.78 -5.79 6.37
N LEU A 11 -10.55 -6.20 6.05
CA LEU A 11 -9.84 -5.80 4.84
C LEU A 11 -9.87 -6.86 3.74
N GLN A 12 -10.25 -8.11 4.02
CA GLN A 12 -10.13 -9.23 3.06
C GLN A 12 -10.85 -8.96 1.73
N ASP A 13 -11.99 -8.26 1.78
CA ASP A 13 -12.79 -7.87 0.61
C ASP A 13 -12.54 -6.42 0.14
N ARG A 14 -11.59 -5.70 0.76
CA ARG A 14 -11.33 -4.29 0.45
C ARG A 14 -10.29 -4.11 -0.64
N ARG A 15 -10.38 -2.96 -1.29
CA ARG A 15 -9.65 -2.60 -2.51
C ARG A 15 -8.27 -2.03 -2.21
N GLY A 16 -7.29 -2.38 -3.05
CA GLY A 16 -5.92 -1.84 -3.00
C GLY A 16 -5.80 -0.37 -3.42
N GLU A 17 -4.64 0.23 -3.17
CA GLU A 17 -4.30 1.62 -3.54
C GLU A 17 -3.52 1.69 -4.87
N ALA A 18 -3.46 2.87 -5.50
CA ALA A 18 -2.68 3.10 -6.73
C ALA A 18 -1.17 3.22 -6.47
N ALA A 19 -0.36 2.92 -7.48
CA ALA A 19 1.09 3.05 -7.40
C ALA A 19 1.56 4.51 -7.34
N SER A 20 2.66 4.80 -6.65
CA SER A 20 3.30 6.13 -6.66
C SER A 20 3.78 6.55 -8.06
N LEU A 21 4.13 5.59 -8.92
CA LEU A 21 4.48 5.81 -10.32
C LEU A 21 3.29 6.31 -11.15
N ASP A 22 2.07 5.88 -10.81
CA ASP A 22 0.86 6.32 -11.48
C ASP A 22 0.55 7.78 -11.17
N CYS A 23 0.78 8.23 -9.93
CA CYS A 23 0.69 9.64 -9.56
C CYS A 23 1.63 10.52 -10.39
N ALA A 24 2.89 10.10 -10.55
CA ALA A 24 3.87 10.85 -11.34
C ALA A 24 3.49 10.91 -12.82
N ARG A 25 3.01 9.80 -13.39
CA ARG A 25 2.60 9.72 -14.81
C ARG A 25 1.35 10.56 -15.07
N ALA A 26 0.33 10.47 -14.23
CA ALA A 26 -0.87 11.30 -14.33
C ALA A 26 -0.52 12.79 -14.23
N LEU A 27 0.32 13.18 -13.27
CA LEU A 27 0.76 14.56 -13.12
C LEU A 27 1.50 15.06 -14.36
N ALA A 28 2.42 14.27 -14.91
CA ALA A 28 3.17 14.63 -16.11
C ALA A 28 2.26 14.85 -17.34
N LEU A 29 1.25 13.99 -17.51
CA LEU A 29 0.29 14.10 -18.61
C LEU A 29 -0.62 15.33 -18.46
N LEU A 30 -1.06 15.65 -17.24
CA LEU A 30 -1.87 16.85 -16.98
C LEU A 30 -1.04 18.12 -17.15
N ALA A 31 0.21 18.14 -16.69
CA ALA A 31 1.06 19.32 -16.67
C ALA A 31 1.40 19.89 -18.05
N VAL A 32 1.33 19.07 -19.11
CA VAL A 32 1.63 19.49 -20.49
C VAL A 32 0.40 19.97 -21.26
N LYS A 33 -0.80 19.89 -20.68
CA LYS A 33 -2.02 20.37 -21.33
C LYS A 33 -2.07 21.91 -21.29
N PRO A 34 -2.49 22.57 -22.38
CA PRO A 34 -2.63 24.02 -22.40
C PRO A 34 -3.72 24.53 -21.43
N SER A 35 -4.71 23.69 -21.14
CA SER A 35 -5.74 23.92 -20.14
C SER A 35 -6.21 22.60 -19.55
N LEU A 36 -6.65 22.65 -18.29
CA LEU A 36 -7.26 21.55 -17.57
C LEU A 36 -8.78 21.69 -17.59
N ALA A 37 -9.51 20.59 -17.75
CA ALA A 37 -10.98 20.62 -17.74
C ALA A 37 -11.58 20.64 -16.33
N PHE A 38 -10.78 20.27 -15.32
CA PHE A 38 -11.21 20.23 -13.91
C PHE A 38 -10.13 20.81 -12.99
N ASP A 39 -10.55 21.35 -11.85
CA ASP A 39 -9.63 21.87 -10.82
C ASP A 39 -9.08 20.76 -9.90
N THR A 40 -9.65 19.56 -9.97
CA THR A 40 -9.30 18.45 -9.07
C THR A 40 -9.47 17.11 -9.76
N TYR A 41 -8.44 16.27 -9.62
CA TYR A 41 -8.36 14.91 -10.12
C TYR A 41 -8.02 13.96 -8.97
N HIS A 42 -8.65 12.79 -8.95
CA HIS A 42 -8.27 11.70 -8.06
C HIS A 42 -7.41 10.70 -8.83
N VAL A 43 -6.25 10.35 -8.25
CA VAL A 43 -5.43 9.24 -8.69
C VAL A 43 -5.56 8.14 -7.65
N SER A 44 -6.28 7.08 -7.99
CA SER A 44 -6.53 5.95 -7.09
C SER A 44 -6.64 4.67 -7.91
N ALA A 45 -6.64 3.48 -7.30
CA ALA A 45 -6.87 2.24 -8.03
C ALA A 45 -8.34 2.07 -8.51
N GLY A 46 -9.25 2.95 -8.07
CA GLY A 46 -10.65 2.97 -8.50
C GLY A 46 -11.48 1.79 -7.98
N SER A 47 -12.63 1.55 -8.61
CA SER A 47 -13.54 0.45 -8.25
C SER A 47 -13.05 -0.93 -8.70
N GLU A 48 -12.14 -0.98 -9.67
CA GLU A 48 -11.60 -2.23 -10.22
C GLU A 48 -10.33 -2.69 -9.51
N ALA A 49 -10.00 -2.04 -8.39
CA ALA A 49 -8.84 -2.37 -7.57
C ALA A 49 -8.92 -3.81 -7.03
N PRO A 50 -7.78 -4.52 -6.96
CA PRO A 50 -7.73 -5.88 -6.45
C PRO A 50 -8.12 -5.92 -4.97
N THR A 51 -8.80 -7.00 -4.58
CA THR A 51 -9.05 -7.33 -3.18
C THR A 51 -7.76 -7.64 -2.44
N ILE A 52 -7.76 -7.52 -1.12
CA ILE A 52 -6.60 -7.91 -0.30
C ILE A 52 -6.27 -9.41 -0.46
N GLY A 53 -7.27 -10.28 -0.64
CA GLY A 53 -7.02 -11.69 -0.96
C GLY A 53 -6.23 -11.89 -2.26
N GLN A 54 -6.56 -11.13 -3.31
CA GLN A 54 -5.83 -11.13 -4.57
C GLN A 54 -4.41 -10.56 -4.41
N ILE A 55 -4.26 -9.48 -3.64
CA ILE A 55 -2.95 -8.89 -3.33
C ILE A 55 -2.06 -9.90 -2.60
N ILE A 56 -2.58 -10.57 -1.56
CA ILE A 56 -1.85 -11.61 -0.81
C ILE A 56 -1.41 -12.75 -1.73
N SER A 57 -2.31 -13.20 -2.61
CA SER A 57 -2.02 -14.29 -3.55
C SER A 57 -0.89 -13.90 -4.51
N ALA A 58 -0.94 -12.70 -5.09
CA ALA A 58 0.10 -12.19 -5.98
C ALA A 58 1.45 -11.97 -5.24
N MET A 59 1.41 -11.57 -3.97
CA MET A 59 2.62 -11.49 -3.14
C MET A 59 3.24 -12.86 -2.88
N ASP A 60 2.43 -13.87 -2.56
CA ASP A 60 2.91 -15.24 -2.30
C ASP A 60 3.54 -15.85 -3.55
N GLU A 61 2.91 -15.66 -4.71
CA GLU A 61 3.46 -16.03 -6.01
C GLU A 61 4.80 -15.32 -6.28
N ALA A 62 4.88 -14.01 -6.10
CA ALA A 62 6.10 -13.23 -6.31
C ALA A 62 7.27 -13.66 -5.41
N ILE A 63 6.99 -14.08 -4.18
CA ILE A 63 8.01 -14.55 -3.23
C ILE A 63 8.39 -16.02 -3.51
N GLY A 64 7.58 -16.77 -4.26
CA GLY A 64 7.75 -18.19 -4.50
C GLY A 64 7.43 -19.04 -3.27
N THR A 65 6.46 -18.60 -2.46
CA THR A 65 6.06 -19.31 -1.23
C THR A 65 4.56 -19.57 -1.23
N SER A 66 4.13 -20.62 -0.52
CA SER A 66 2.72 -20.89 -0.26
C SER A 66 2.50 -21.12 1.24
N GLY A 67 1.32 -20.73 1.75
CA GLY A 67 0.89 -21.01 3.13
C GLY A 67 0.36 -19.80 3.89
N SER A 68 -0.14 -20.04 5.10
CA SER A 68 -0.80 -19.03 5.94
C SER A 68 0.22 -18.13 6.67
N ARG A 69 0.89 -17.26 5.91
CA ARG A 69 1.84 -16.26 6.45
C ARG A 69 1.18 -14.97 6.90
N TYR A 70 -0.04 -14.74 6.44
CA TYR A 70 -0.84 -13.58 6.79
C TYR A 70 -1.87 -13.99 7.84
N SER A 71 -1.98 -13.17 8.89
CA SER A 71 -2.95 -13.39 9.95
C SER A 71 -3.65 -12.10 10.31
N MET A 72 -4.89 -12.23 10.78
CA MET A 72 -5.66 -11.12 11.27
C MET A 72 -5.11 -10.60 12.60
N CYS A 73 -4.95 -9.29 12.73
CA CYS A 73 -4.55 -8.65 13.98
C CYS A 73 -5.59 -7.63 14.48
N ARG A 74 -5.55 -7.32 15.78
CA ARG A 74 -6.37 -6.26 16.38
C ARG A 74 -5.51 -5.03 16.63
N VAL A 75 -6.14 -3.85 16.72
CA VAL A 75 -5.46 -2.57 17.02
C VAL A 75 -4.58 -2.64 18.28
N ARG A 76 -5.01 -3.40 19.30
CA ARG A 76 -4.23 -3.62 20.53
C ARG A 76 -2.88 -4.32 20.29
N ASP A 77 -2.73 -5.03 19.18
CA ASP A 77 -1.55 -5.82 18.85
C ASP A 77 -0.47 -4.97 18.15
N PHE A 78 -0.79 -3.77 17.65
CA PHE A 78 0.15 -2.96 16.86
C PHE A 78 1.43 -2.60 17.61
N GLY A 79 1.36 -2.27 18.90
CA GLY A 79 2.55 -1.94 19.66
C GLY A 79 3.52 -3.13 19.76
N LYS A 80 3.00 -4.37 19.77
CA LYS A 80 3.82 -5.58 19.70
C LYS A 80 4.43 -5.74 18.30
N ILE A 81 3.61 -5.63 17.26
CA ILE A 81 4.04 -5.76 15.85
C ILE A 81 5.12 -4.73 15.52
N ALA A 82 4.92 -3.47 15.91
CA ALA A 82 5.86 -2.39 15.67
C ALA A 82 7.24 -2.68 16.27
N ARG A 83 7.30 -3.20 17.51
CA ARG A 83 8.56 -3.61 18.17
C ARG A 83 9.23 -4.79 17.47
N GLU A 84 8.46 -5.73 16.95
CA GLU A 84 8.99 -6.86 16.18
C GLU A 84 9.61 -6.40 14.86
N VAL A 85 9.02 -5.40 14.20
CA VAL A 85 9.50 -4.83 12.93
C VAL A 85 10.80 -4.03 13.10
N VAL A 86 10.90 -3.16 14.12
CA VAL A 86 12.07 -2.28 14.28
C VAL A 86 13.18 -2.86 15.17
N GLY A 87 12.91 -3.95 15.89
CA GLY A 87 13.80 -4.50 16.90
C GLY A 87 13.71 -3.80 18.26
N ARG A 88 14.08 -4.50 19.34
CA ARG A 88 13.85 -4.06 20.74
C ARG A 88 14.55 -2.74 21.09
N ASP A 89 15.66 -2.42 20.44
CA ASP A 89 16.50 -1.27 20.78
C ASP A 89 16.03 0.05 20.13
N ARG A 90 15.01 0.02 19.26
CA ARG A 90 14.52 1.19 18.51
C ARG A 90 13.17 1.70 19.00
N CYS A 91 13.10 2.07 20.28
CA CYS A 91 11.83 2.43 20.95
C CYS A 91 11.10 3.66 20.35
N SER A 92 11.83 4.66 19.82
CA SER A 92 11.22 5.81 19.12
C SER A 92 10.65 5.42 17.75
N SER A 93 11.41 4.70 16.93
CA SER A 93 10.96 4.18 15.63
C SER A 93 9.75 3.24 15.79
N GLY A 94 9.72 2.44 16.86
CA GLY A 94 8.57 1.59 17.16
C GLY A 94 7.29 2.37 17.41
N ARG A 95 7.36 3.53 18.07
CA ARG A 95 6.20 4.41 18.26
C ARG A 95 5.72 5.03 16.94
N LEU A 96 6.64 5.39 16.04
CA LEU A 96 6.30 5.87 14.71
C LEU A 96 5.57 4.81 13.88
N ILE A 97 6.08 3.57 13.88
CA ILE A 97 5.42 2.44 13.20
C ILE A 97 4.06 2.14 13.82
N GLU A 98 3.93 2.12 15.15
CA GLU A 98 2.64 1.91 15.80
C GLU A 98 1.63 3.00 15.40
N HIS A 99 2.07 4.27 15.38
CA HIS A 99 1.21 5.38 14.96
C HIS A 99 0.77 5.25 13.50
N ALA A 100 1.69 4.89 12.60
CA ALA A 100 1.37 4.65 11.20
C ALA A 100 0.36 3.49 11.04
N LEU A 101 0.55 2.37 11.74
CA LEU A 101 -0.40 1.25 11.73
C LEU A 101 -1.80 1.69 12.19
N ARG A 102 -1.90 2.56 13.21
CA ARG A 102 -3.20 3.11 13.66
C ARG A 102 -3.86 3.99 12.62
N LEU A 103 -3.09 4.86 11.97
CA LEU A 103 -3.60 5.71 10.89
C LEU A 103 -4.11 4.88 9.72
N TYR A 104 -3.29 3.96 9.21
CA TYR A 104 -3.68 3.08 8.11
C TYR A 104 -4.87 2.20 8.46
N ALA A 105 -4.96 1.68 9.70
CA ALA A 105 -6.13 0.93 10.14
C ALA A 105 -7.40 1.79 10.12
N GLY A 106 -7.33 3.04 10.58
CA GLY A 106 -8.45 3.97 10.53
C GLY A 106 -8.89 4.28 9.09
N PHE A 107 -7.95 4.56 8.19
CA PHE A 107 -8.25 4.75 6.77
C PHE A 107 -8.84 3.50 6.12
N ALA A 108 -8.24 2.35 6.42
CA ALA A 108 -8.69 1.05 5.97
C ALA A 108 -10.10 0.69 6.46
N GLU A 109 -10.64 1.33 7.49
CA GLU A 109 -12.04 1.15 7.94
C GLU A 109 -13.03 2.01 7.15
N LEU A 110 -12.59 3.13 6.56
CA LEU A 110 -13.47 4.08 5.84
C LEU A 110 -13.94 3.58 4.47
N ASP A 111 -13.23 2.64 3.86
CA ASP A 111 -13.58 1.98 2.57
C ASP A 111 -13.76 2.95 1.39
N TYR A 112 -13.02 4.05 1.38
CA TYR A 112 -13.18 5.02 0.30
C TYR A 112 -12.63 4.47 -1.01
N ALA A 113 -13.51 4.42 -2.01
CA ALA A 113 -13.14 4.32 -3.42
C ALA A 113 -13.31 5.70 -4.06
N PHE A 114 -12.24 6.23 -4.66
CA PHE A 114 -12.30 7.51 -5.36
C PHE A 114 -12.78 7.32 -6.81
N ASP A 115 -13.52 8.31 -7.30
CA ASP A 115 -13.96 8.35 -8.70
C ASP A 115 -12.84 8.92 -9.59
N ASN A 116 -12.27 8.06 -10.43
CA ASN A 116 -11.22 8.42 -11.37
C ASN A 116 -11.74 8.96 -12.71
N ARG A 117 -13.06 9.11 -12.90
CA ARG A 117 -13.64 9.51 -14.20
C ARG A 117 -13.02 10.78 -14.77
N ARG A 118 -12.82 11.82 -13.96
CA ARG A 118 -12.19 13.08 -14.42
C ARG A 118 -10.81 12.87 -15.03
N LEU A 119 -10.00 12.01 -14.40
CA LEU A 119 -8.66 11.68 -14.86
C LEU A 119 -8.71 10.85 -16.14
N ARG A 120 -9.61 9.85 -16.19
CA ARG A 120 -9.82 9.00 -17.37
C ARG A 120 -10.32 9.79 -18.57
N ASP A 121 -11.33 10.61 -18.38
CA ASP A 121 -11.96 11.38 -19.45
C ASP A 121 -10.98 12.41 -20.04
N GLU A 122 -10.04 12.92 -19.23
CA GLU A 122 -9.15 14.00 -19.66
C GLU A 122 -7.83 13.54 -20.27
N ILE A 123 -7.24 12.45 -19.78
CA ILE A 123 -5.93 11.97 -20.22
C ILE A 123 -5.92 10.48 -20.59
N GLY A 124 -7.07 9.79 -20.57
CA GLY A 124 -7.16 8.36 -20.89
C GLY A 124 -6.38 7.47 -19.92
N PHE A 125 -6.22 7.91 -18.67
CA PHE A 125 -5.34 7.26 -17.71
C PHE A 125 -6.07 6.21 -16.88
N GLU A 126 -5.62 4.95 -16.98
CA GLU A 126 -6.01 3.89 -16.06
C GLU A 126 -4.79 3.49 -15.21
N PRO A 127 -4.92 3.41 -13.87
CA PRO A 127 -3.83 3.00 -12.99
C PRO A 127 -3.49 1.52 -13.18
N LEU A 128 -2.23 1.17 -12.93
CA LEU A 128 -1.80 -0.22 -12.96
C LEU A 128 -2.24 -0.93 -11.65
N PRO A 129 -2.89 -2.10 -11.71
CA PRO A 129 -3.22 -2.86 -10.51
C PRO A 129 -1.97 -3.26 -9.71
N PHE A 130 -2.05 -3.24 -8.37
CA PHE A 130 -0.93 -3.64 -7.49
C PHE A 130 -0.37 -5.04 -7.83
N THR A 131 -1.25 -5.96 -8.23
CA THR A 131 -0.90 -7.33 -8.63
C THR A 131 0.08 -7.39 -9.79
N ASP A 132 0.14 -6.36 -10.64
CA ASP A 132 0.94 -6.38 -11.86
C ASP A 132 2.38 -5.92 -11.60
N TYR A 133 2.63 -5.17 -10.52
CA TYR A 133 3.96 -4.66 -10.17
C TYR A 133 4.51 -5.21 -8.85
N VAL A 134 3.73 -6.01 -8.10
CA VAL A 134 4.18 -6.60 -6.83
C VAL A 134 5.42 -7.49 -6.98
N SER A 135 5.56 -8.19 -8.12
CA SER A 135 6.72 -9.03 -8.42
C SER A 135 8.01 -8.21 -8.46
N GLU A 136 7.95 -7.02 -9.06
CA GLU A 136 9.05 -6.09 -9.15
C GLU A 136 9.36 -5.46 -7.77
N CYS A 137 8.33 -5.14 -6.98
CA CYS A 137 8.52 -4.70 -5.59
C CYS A 137 9.23 -5.75 -4.74
N VAL A 138 8.82 -7.02 -4.82
CA VAL A 138 9.46 -8.13 -4.11
C VAL A 138 10.91 -8.32 -4.57
N ARG A 139 11.15 -8.24 -5.89
CA ARG A 139 12.50 -8.39 -6.47
C ARG A 139 13.45 -7.31 -5.99
N THR A 140 13.01 -6.05 -5.99
CA THR A 140 13.85 -4.88 -5.66
C THR A 140 14.03 -4.66 -4.15
N SER A 141 13.07 -5.11 -3.34
CA SER A 141 13.16 -5.05 -1.87
C SER A 141 13.78 -6.30 -1.23
N ARG A 142 14.14 -7.31 -2.03
CA ARG A 142 14.64 -8.59 -1.54
C ARG A 142 15.87 -8.40 -0.64
N GLY A 143 15.77 -8.94 0.58
CA GLY A 143 16.86 -8.88 1.56
C GLY A 143 16.97 -7.56 2.32
N VAL A 144 16.12 -6.57 2.05
CA VAL A 144 16.09 -5.28 2.77
C VAL A 144 14.92 -5.28 3.75
N GLY A 145 15.22 -5.23 5.06
CA GLY A 145 14.20 -5.16 6.10
C GLY A 145 13.42 -3.84 6.09
N ILE A 146 12.17 -3.86 6.57
CA ILE A 146 11.28 -2.67 6.61
C ILE A 146 11.96 -1.49 7.31
N ALA A 147 12.63 -1.72 8.45
CA ALA A 147 13.29 -0.64 9.19
C ALA A 147 14.43 0.03 8.40
N GLU A 148 15.07 -0.69 7.48
CA GLU A 148 16.08 -0.13 6.59
C GLU A 148 15.47 0.62 5.41
N GLN A 149 14.37 0.10 4.83
CA GLN A 149 13.61 0.81 3.80
C GLN A 149 13.09 2.15 4.34
N MET A 150 12.69 2.20 5.62
CA MET A 150 12.17 3.39 6.30
C MET A 150 13.22 4.26 7.01
N ARG A 151 14.52 4.03 6.74
CA ARG A 151 15.60 4.74 7.46
C ARG A 151 15.53 6.26 7.34
N TRP A 152 14.95 6.77 6.25
CA TRP A 152 14.79 8.22 6.05
C TRP A 152 13.58 8.79 6.78
N ASP A 153 12.54 7.99 7.04
CA ASP A 153 11.35 8.38 7.81
C ASP A 153 11.61 8.46 9.32
N PHE A 154 12.67 7.80 9.81
CA PHE A 154 13.06 7.80 11.22
C PHE A 154 14.05 8.90 11.61
N LYS A 155 14.41 9.79 10.69
CA LYS A 155 15.38 10.88 10.92
C LYS A 155 14.71 12.15 11.42
#